data_AF-A0A495Z6P9-F1
#
_entry.id   AF-A0A495Z6P9-F1
#
_cell.length_a   1.000
_cell.length_b   1.000
_cell.length_c   1.000
_cell.angle_alpha   90.00
_cell.angle_beta   90.00
_cell.angle_gamma   90.00
#
_symmetry.space_group_name_H-M   'P 1'
#
loop_
_entity.id
_entity.type
_entity.pdbx_description
1 polymer ?
#
loop_
_entity_poly.entity_id
_entity_poly.type
_entity_poly.pdbx_seq_one_letter_code
_entity_poly.pdbx_strand_id
1 'polypeptide(L)' 'MQVDRYLESMSEPQDTMFVEIAGLHRFTRRGDDWVKFREDLIQLLEQTISEELSKEFAEATADWISEN' A
#
# COMPACT_ATOMS: atom_id res chain seq x y z
N MET A 1 4.73 -4.90 11.70
CA MET A 1 4.42 -5.73 10.51
C MET A 1 5.39 -5.40 9.40
N GLN A 2 5.81 -6.35 8.57
CA GLN A 2 6.62 -6.09 7.38
C GLN A 2 5.70 -5.61 6.23
N VAL A 3 6.01 -4.45 5.66
CA VAL A 3 5.33 -3.90 4.49
C VAL A 3 6.38 -3.49 3.47
N ASP A 4 6.35 -4.14 2.31
CA ASP A 4 7.26 -3.85 1.21
C ASP A 4 6.48 -3.10 0.12
N ARG A 5 7.06 -2.03 -0.42
CA ARG A 5 6.47 -1.30 -1.55
C ARG A 5 7.50 -1.03 -2.63
N TYR A 6 7.09 -1.11 -3.89
CA TYR A 6 7.97 -0.91 -5.04
C TYR A 6 7.20 -0.48 -6.29
N LEU A 7 7.91 0.17 -7.22
CA LEU A 7 7.40 0.48 -8.56
C LEU A 7 7.92 -0.56 -9.55
N GLU A 8 7.05 -1.07 -10.42
CA GLU A 8 7.45 -1.85 -11.58
C GLU A 8 7.05 -1.11 -12.86
N SER A 9 8.03 -0.83 -13.72
CA SER A 9 7.80 -0.24 -15.04
C SER A 9 7.65 -1.34 -16.07
N MET A 10 6.41 -1.61 -16.48
CA MET A 10 6.07 -2.67 -17.44
C MET A 10 6.20 -2.24 -18.92
N SER A 11 7.05 -1.25 -19.23
CA SER A 11 7.50 -0.82 -20.58
C SER A 11 6.96 0.50 -21.17
N GLU A 12 5.97 1.23 -20.62
CA GLU A 12 5.61 2.62 -21.03
C GLU A 12 4.49 3.26 -20.14
N PRO A 13 4.22 4.59 -20.23
CA PRO A 13 4.23 5.54 -19.11
C PRO A 13 3.03 5.42 -18.16
N GLN A 14 3.27 4.77 -17.03
CA GLN A 14 2.60 4.93 -15.73
C GLN A 14 3.20 3.86 -14.83
N ASP A 15 3.98 4.27 -13.84
CA ASP A 15 4.56 3.31 -12.91
C ASP A 15 3.44 2.57 -12.19
N THR A 16 3.60 1.25 -12.05
CA THR A 16 2.68 0.43 -11.27
C THR A 16 3.23 0.32 -9.86
N MET A 17 2.47 0.83 -8.89
CA MET A 17 2.74 0.71 -7.47
C MET A 17 2.32 -0.67 -6.97
N PHE A 18 3.21 -1.31 -6.22
CA PHE A 18 2.97 -2.56 -5.51
C PHE A 18 3.13 -2.36 -4.01
N VAL A 19 2.27 -3.01 -3.24
CA VAL A 19 2.39 -3.12 -1.78
C VAL A 19 2.19 -4.58 -1.38
N GLU A 20 3.15 -5.12 -0.65
CA GLU A 20 3.13 -6.47 -0.09
C GLU A 20 3.11 -6.39 1.44
N ILE A 21 2.14 -7.06 2.05
CA ILE A 21 1.94 -7.09 3.51
C ILE A 21 2.29 -8.48 4.00
N ALA A 22 3.33 -8.57 4.83
CA ALA A 22 3.82 -9.81 5.45
C ALA A 22 4.10 -10.97 4.46
N GLY A 23 4.30 -10.67 3.17
CA GLY A 23 4.42 -11.68 2.10
C GLY A 23 3.14 -12.48 1.81
N LEU A 24 2.00 -12.08 2.37
CA LEU A 24 0.71 -12.79 2.24
C LEU A 24 -0.28 -12.07 1.34
N HIS A 25 -0.33 -10.74 1.43
CA HIS A 25 -1.25 -9.92 0.66
C HIS A 25 -0.48 -8.99 -0.26
N ARG A 26 -0.77 -9.06 -1.56
CA ARG A 26 -0.17 -8.20 -2.59
C ARG A 26 -1.26 -7.36 -3.24
N PHE A 27 -1.05 -6.04 -3.24
CA PHE A 27 -1.93 -5.06 -3.85
C PHE A 27 -1.21 -4.26 -4.91
N THR A 28 -1.94 -3.83 -5.93
CA THR A 28 -1.36 -3.12 -7.08
C THR A 28 -2.22 -1.94 -7.49
N ARG A 29 -1.61 -0.84 -7.88
CA ARG A 29 -2.31 0.34 -8.37
C ARG A 29 -1.48 1.07 -9.44
N ARG A 30 -2.13 1.64 -10.44
CA ARG A 30 -1.47 2.56 -11.39
C ARG A 30 -1.33 3.97 -10.82
N GLY A 31 -0.19 4.58 -11.08
CA GLY A 31 0.13 5.96 -10.67
C GLY A 31 1.34 6.01 -9.76
N ASP A 32 1.52 7.14 -9.08
CA ASP A 32 2.68 7.48 -8.25
C ASP A 32 2.28 8.02 -6.86
N ASP A 33 0.98 8.14 -6.59
CA ASP A 33 0.44 8.66 -5.33
C ASP A 33 0.39 7.57 -4.24
N TRP A 34 1.51 7.44 -3.52
CA TRP A 34 1.65 6.51 -2.41
C TRP A 34 0.76 6.84 -1.21
N VAL A 35 0.47 8.13 -0.98
CA VAL A 35 -0.40 8.57 0.12
C VAL A 35 -1.82 8.10 -0.12
N LYS A 36 -2.35 8.36 -1.32
CA LYS A 36 -3.69 7.89 -1.69
C LYS A 36 -3.75 6.37 -1.77
N PHE A 37 -2.68 5.71 -2.23
CA PHE A 37 -2.65 4.24 -2.24
C PHE A 37 -2.70 3.66 -0.83
N ARG A 38 -2.00 4.26 0.14
CA ARG A 38 -2.09 3.89 1.55
C ARG A 38 -3.51 4.06 2.10
N GLU A 39 -4.15 5.20 1.87
CA GLU A 39 -5.51 5.45 2.36
C GLU A 39 -6.52 4.43 1.81
N ASP A 40 -6.43 4.14 0.51
CA ASP A 40 -7.28 3.14 -0.13
C ASP A 40 -7.04 1.73 0.45
N LEU A 41 -5.79 1.38 0.76
CA LEU A 41 -5.45 0.09 1.38
C LEU A 41 -5.97 -0.01 2.82
N ILE A 42 -5.88 1.05 3.63
CA ILE A 42 -6.42 1.05 5.00
C ILE A 42 -7.93 0.75 4.97
N GLN A 43 -8.68 1.43 4.10
CA GLN A 43 -10.12 1.20 3.94
C GLN A 43 -10.41 -0.22 3.43
N LEU A 44 -9.64 -0.69 2.45
CA LEU A 44 -9.80 -2.02 1.89
C LEU A 44 -9.56 -3.11 2.95
N LEU A 45 -8.47 -3.02 3.70
CA LEU A 45 -8.12 -3.98 4.76
C LEU A 45 -9.19 -4.03 5.84
N GLU A 46 -9.71 -2.86 6.24
CA GLU A 46 -10.77 -2.73 7.25
C GLU A 46 -12.07 -3.41 6.78
N GLN A 47 -12.47 -3.18 5.52
CA GLN A 47 -13.72 -3.70 4.97
C GLN A 47 -13.66 -5.18 4.57
N THR A 48 -12.49 -5.69 4.18
CA THR A 48 -12.39 -6.99 3.51
C THR A 48 -11.60 -8.04 4.30
N ILE A 49 -10.65 -7.64 5.15
CA ILE A 49 -9.79 -8.58 5.87
C ILE A 49 -10.03 -8.50 7.37
N SER A 50 -9.62 -7.41 8.03
CA SER A 50 -9.91 -7.16 9.44
C SER A 50 -9.57 -5.72 9.84
N GLU A 51 -10.30 -5.21 10.83
CA GLU A 51 -10.02 -3.91 11.46
C GLU A 51 -8.64 -3.90 12.16
N GLU A 52 -8.23 -5.03 12.76
CA GLU A 52 -6.91 -5.16 13.42
C GLU A 52 -5.77 -5.01 12.42
N LEU A 53 -5.81 -5.75 11.30
CA LEU A 53 -4.81 -5.63 10.23
C LEU A 53 -4.78 -4.22 9.62
N SER A 54 -5.94 -3.58 9.47
CA SER A 54 -6.02 -2.20 9.00
C SER A 54 -5.30 -1.23 9.93
N LYS A 55 -5.49 -1.37 11.25
CA LYS A 55 -4.77 -0.56 12.26
C LYS A 55 -3.28 -0.83 12.24
N GLU A 56 -2.86 -2.09 12.23
CA GLU A 56 -1.44 -2.45 12.14
C GLU A 56 -0.80 -1.89 10.86
N PHE A 57 -1.51 -1.92 9.74
CA PHE A 57 -1.03 -1.37 8.47
C PHE A 57 -0.93 0.16 8.54
N ALA A 58 -1.94 0.83 9.10
CA ALA A 58 -1.94 2.28 9.25
C ALA A 58 -0.77 2.77 10.13
N GLU A 59 -0.46 2.06 11.21
CA GLU A 59 0.69 2.35 12.09
C GLU A 59 2.02 2.07 11.39
N ALA A 60 2.17 0.92 10.73
CA ALA A 60 3.39 0.52 10.05
C ALA A 60 3.74 1.39 8.82
N THR A 61 2.78 2.14 8.30
CA THR A 61 2.94 2.99 7.10
C THR A 61 2.73 4.48 7.40
N ALA A 62 2.72 4.89 8.67
CA ALA A 62 2.49 6.29 9.06
C ALA A 62 3.54 7.26 8.49
N ASP A 63 4.76 6.77 8.23
CA ASP A 63 5.88 7.48 7.63
C ASP A 63 5.65 7.84 6.16
N TRP A 64 4.79 7.11 5.43
CA TRP A 64 4.50 7.40 4.01
C TRP A 64 3.85 8.77 3.81
N ILE A 65 3.23 9.32 4.86
CA ILE A 65 2.61 10.65 4.84
C ILE A 65 3.68 11.76 4.85
N SER A 66 4.90 11.46 5.33
CA SER A 66 5.96 12.44 5.56
C SER A 66 7.00 12.52 4.44
N GLU A 67 6.90 11.69 3.40
CA GLU A 67 7.84 11.64 2.27
C GLU A 67 7.48 12.54 1.07
N ASN A 68 6.61 13.53 1.29
CA ASN A 68 6.26 14.52 0.27
C ASN A 68 7.25 15.70 0.25
#